data_AF-A0A497M8L1-F1
#
_entry.id   AF-A0A497M8L1-F1
#
_cell.length_a   1.000
_cell.length_b   1.000
_cell.length_c   1.000
_cell.angle_alpha   90.00
_cell.angle_beta   90.00
_cell.angle_gamma   90.00
#
_symmetry.space_group_name_H-M   'P 1'
#
loop_
_entity.id
_entity.type
_entity.pdbx_description
1 polymer ?
#
loop_
_entity_poly.entity_id
_entity_poly.type
_entity_poly.pdbx_seq_one_letter_code
_entity_poly.pdbx_strand_id
1 'polypeptide(L)'
;TKYERLIGLKKHLAEKLVENLVRNYIYPSTSSALSKALTVYAGREPAKETLRDNTSIFYLLTKILFPRSPRAGRRVIDRSSLTMLSIGTRIEYRTLLDLNLVEKRDSNFYLYEPQSIDLAKLSRFLRSRGLDPNNPEIKTPIDALHILEYYASAYTKSRYQEKLNELKVKYPSEVGEALTLAKILYRLLPKVEPEHKLIERIVSPALI
;
A
#
# COMPACT_ATOMS: atom_id res chain seq x y z
N THR A 1 -25.63 22.73 19.91
CA THR A 1 -26.59 21.78 19.26
C THR A 1 -26.47 20.37 19.84
N LYS A 2 -27.41 19.43 19.55
CA LYS A 2 -27.34 18.02 19.99
C LYS A 2 -26.01 17.33 19.60
N TYR A 3 -25.37 17.83 18.55
CA TYR A 3 -24.04 17.43 18.07
C TYR A 3 -22.88 17.81 19.01
N GLU A 4 -23.00 18.87 19.80
CA GLU A 4 -21.94 19.31 20.75
C GLU A 4 -21.78 18.35 21.95
N ARG A 5 -22.86 17.64 22.34
CA ARG A 5 -22.81 16.68 23.46
C ARG A 5 -22.19 15.33 23.09
N LEU A 6 -22.33 14.91 21.83
CA LEU A 6 -21.80 13.62 21.35
C LEU A 6 -20.27 13.62 21.14
N ILE A 7 -19.66 14.79 20.97
CA ILE A 7 -18.24 14.93 20.57
C ILE A 7 -17.35 15.41 21.75
N GLY A 8 -17.89 15.58 22.96
CA GLY A 8 -17.06 15.96 24.12
C GLY A 8 -16.36 17.32 23.97
N LEU A 9 -16.94 18.23 23.19
CA LEU A 9 -16.30 19.47 22.75
C LEU A 9 -16.12 20.53 23.85
N LYS A 10 -16.70 20.33 25.04
CA LYS A 10 -16.81 21.36 26.08
C LYS A 10 -15.49 21.82 26.72
N LYS A 11 -14.35 21.14 26.53
CA LYS A 11 -13.10 21.50 27.22
C LYS A 11 -12.03 22.23 26.39
N HIS A 12 -12.14 22.29 25.05
CA HIS A 12 -11.07 22.83 24.17
C HIS A 12 -11.56 23.73 23.00
N LEU A 13 -12.72 24.40 23.13
CA LEU A 13 -13.25 25.33 22.11
C LEU A 13 -12.39 26.62 22.08
N ALA A 14 -11.91 27.17 20.96
CA ALA A 14 -12.48 27.17 19.62
C ALA A 14 -11.46 27.11 18.47
N GLU A 15 -10.16 27.37 18.68
CA GLU A 15 -9.19 27.50 17.58
C GLU A 15 -8.83 26.19 16.89
N LYS A 16 -8.85 25.06 17.61
CA LYS A 16 -8.47 23.75 17.05
C LYS A 16 -9.65 22.83 16.77
N LEU A 17 -10.89 23.31 16.88
CA LEU A 17 -12.07 22.47 16.66
C LEU A 17 -12.14 21.99 15.20
N VAL A 18 -12.05 22.93 14.26
CA VAL A 18 -12.09 22.63 12.82
C VAL A 18 -10.89 21.79 12.44
N GLU A 19 -9.69 22.15 12.91
CA GLU A 19 -8.46 21.39 12.68
C GLU A 19 -8.60 19.94 13.16
N ASN A 20 -9.07 19.72 14.39
CA ASN A 20 -9.27 18.38 14.95
C ASN A 20 -10.34 17.58 14.20
N LEU A 21 -11.46 18.22 13.84
CA LEU A 21 -12.52 17.59 13.04
C LEU A 21 -11.95 17.12 11.69
N VAL A 22 -11.29 18.03 10.99
CA VAL A 22 -10.73 17.77 9.67
C VAL A 22 -9.65 16.69 9.73
N ARG A 23 -8.67 16.84 10.64
CA ARG A 23 -7.51 15.96 10.76
C ARG A 23 -7.87 14.56 11.25
N ASN A 24 -8.73 14.44 12.26
CA ASN A 24 -8.94 13.16 12.94
C ASN A 24 -10.17 12.39 12.40
N TYR A 25 -11.09 13.07 11.70
CA TYR A 25 -12.32 12.48 11.19
C TYR A 25 -12.44 12.61 9.66
N ILE A 26 -12.41 13.83 9.11
CA ILE A 26 -12.69 14.03 7.68
C ILE A 26 -11.65 13.36 6.78
N TYR A 27 -10.36 13.65 6.98
CA TYR A 27 -9.29 13.04 6.18
C TYR A 27 -9.27 11.50 6.31
N PRO A 28 -9.34 10.91 7.52
CA PRO A 28 -9.43 9.47 7.67
C PRO A 28 -10.65 8.83 7.01
N SER A 29 -11.83 9.40 7.23
CA SER A 29 -13.06 8.89 6.62
C SER A 29 -13.02 8.97 5.10
N THR A 30 -12.45 10.04 4.54
CA THR A 30 -12.30 10.20 3.09
C THR A 30 -11.37 9.14 2.51
N SER A 31 -10.22 8.91 3.14
CA SER A 31 -9.25 7.90 2.67
C SER A 31 -9.82 6.48 2.73
N SER A 32 -10.53 6.15 3.82
CA SER A 32 -11.22 4.87 3.96
C SER A 32 -12.34 4.70 2.92
N ALA A 33 -13.13 5.76 2.68
CA ALA A 33 -14.20 5.74 1.68
C ALA A 33 -13.64 5.57 0.25
N LEU A 34 -12.57 6.29 -0.09
CA LEU A 34 -11.88 6.14 -1.38
C LEU A 34 -11.34 4.73 -1.56
N SER A 35 -10.66 4.18 -0.55
CA SER A 35 -10.17 2.80 -0.62
C SER A 35 -11.30 1.80 -0.87
N LYS A 36 -12.43 1.93 -0.15
CA LYS A 36 -13.60 1.05 -0.34
C LYS A 36 -14.21 1.22 -1.73
N ALA A 37 -14.33 2.45 -2.23
CA ALA A 37 -14.84 2.73 -3.56
C ALA A 37 -13.95 2.11 -4.65
N LEU A 38 -12.63 2.21 -4.51
CA LEU A 38 -11.66 1.58 -5.41
C LEU A 38 -11.73 0.04 -5.36
N THR A 39 -11.94 -0.54 -4.17
CA THR A 39 -12.20 -1.98 -4.02
C THR A 39 -13.45 -2.40 -4.81
N VAL A 40 -14.56 -1.67 -4.70
CA VAL A 40 -15.79 -1.94 -5.47
C VAL A 40 -15.54 -1.80 -6.97
N TYR A 41 -14.87 -0.72 -7.38
CA TYR A 41 -14.56 -0.47 -8.78
C TYR A 41 -13.67 -1.57 -9.40
N ALA A 42 -12.79 -2.18 -8.60
CA ALA A 42 -12.02 -3.35 -9.00
C ALA A 42 -12.84 -4.67 -9.08
N GLY A 43 -14.17 -4.60 -8.92
CA GLY A 43 -15.09 -5.73 -8.98
C GLY A 43 -15.04 -6.64 -7.75
N ARG A 44 -14.70 -6.08 -6.58
CA ARG A 44 -14.58 -6.83 -5.31
C ARG A 44 -15.69 -6.40 -4.36
N GLU A 45 -16.10 -7.33 -3.49
CA GLU A 45 -17.09 -7.04 -2.45
C GLU A 45 -16.39 -6.54 -1.18
N PRO A 46 -16.54 -5.27 -0.78
CA PRO A 46 -15.86 -4.75 0.41
C PRO A 46 -16.22 -5.51 1.70
N ALA A 47 -17.42 -6.08 1.78
CA ALA A 47 -17.84 -6.90 2.91
C ALA A 47 -16.92 -8.13 3.14
N LYS A 48 -16.21 -8.59 2.10
CA LYS A 48 -15.33 -9.76 2.14
C LYS A 48 -13.85 -9.41 1.93
N GLU A 49 -13.56 -8.39 1.12
CA GLU A 49 -12.21 -8.07 0.64
C GLU A 49 -11.87 -6.57 0.83
N THR A 50 -12.02 -6.06 2.06
CA THR A 50 -11.61 -4.68 2.43
C THR A 50 -10.16 -4.63 2.91
N LEU A 51 -9.41 -3.63 2.45
CA LEU A 51 -8.11 -3.27 3.02
C LEU A 51 -8.32 -2.66 4.41
N ARG A 52 -7.72 -3.26 5.44
CA ARG A 52 -7.86 -2.83 6.83
C ARG A 52 -6.59 -2.17 7.34
N ASP A 53 -5.45 -2.61 6.84
CA ASP A 53 -4.16 -2.06 7.18
C ASP A 53 -3.96 -0.69 6.51
N ASN A 54 -3.51 0.26 7.33
CA ASN A 54 -3.33 1.62 6.88
C ASN A 54 -2.23 1.72 5.80
N THR A 55 -1.23 0.82 5.81
CA THR A 55 -0.14 0.84 4.82
C THR A 55 -0.62 0.36 3.46
N SER A 56 -1.55 -0.61 3.43
CA SER A 56 -2.27 -1.02 2.22
C SER A 56 -3.07 0.13 1.62
N ILE A 57 -3.83 0.84 2.46
CA ILE A 57 -4.64 1.99 2.02
C ILE A 57 -3.71 3.10 1.52
N PHE A 58 -2.64 3.40 2.24
CA PHE A 58 -1.64 4.39 1.83
C PHE A 58 -1.03 4.05 0.48
N TYR A 59 -0.60 2.81 0.30
CA TYR A 59 0.01 2.35 -0.94
C TYR A 59 -0.99 2.43 -2.08
N LEU A 60 -2.22 1.92 -1.91
CA LEU A 60 -3.28 2.01 -2.91
C LEU A 60 -3.55 3.47 -3.31
N LEU A 61 -3.82 4.36 -2.36
CA LEU A 61 -4.13 5.75 -2.65
C LEU A 61 -2.96 6.45 -3.33
N THR A 62 -1.73 6.19 -2.89
CA THR A 62 -0.54 6.71 -3.56
C THR A 62 -0.46 6.21 -5.00
N LYS A 63 -0.72 4.92 -5.23
CA LYS A 63 -0.69 4.30 -6.55
C LYS A 63 -1.72 4.92 -7.51
N ILE A 64 -2.88 5.31 -7.01
CA ILE A 64 -3.98 5.84 -7.85
C ILE A 64 -3.92 7.36 -8.02
N LEU A 65 -3.62 8.10 -6.95
CA LEU A 65 -3.70 9.57 -6.97
C LEU A 65 -2.47 10.22 -7.60
N PHE A 66 -1.32 9.54 -7.60
CA PHE A 66 -0.06 10.09 -8.10
C PHE A 66 0.38 9.34 -9.35
N PRO A 67 0.60 10.04 -10.47
CA PRO A 67 1.16 9.42 -11.66
C PRO A 67 2.62 9.04 -11.41
N ARG A 68 3.08 8.01 -12.12
CA ARG A 68 4.49 7.63 -12.12
C ARG A 68 5.32 8.71 -12.81
N SER A 69 6.41 9.18 -12.20
CA SER A 69 7.31 10.14 -12.84
C SER A 69 8.13 9.45 -13.94
N PRO A 70 8.09 9.93 -15.20
CA PRO A 70 8.92 9.38 -16.27
C PRO A 70 10.42 9.51 -15.98
N ARG A 71 10.82 10.59 -15.29
CA ARG A 71 12.22 10.86 -14.94
C ARG A 71 12.70 10.00 -13.77
N ALA A 72 11.89 9.85 -12.72
CA ALA A 72 12.29 9.09 -11.54
C ALA A 72 12.03 7.59 -11.69
N GLY A 73 11.22 7.18 -12.66
CA GLY A 73 10.82 5.78 -12.84
C GLY A 73 9.95 5.24 -11.71
N ARG A 74 9.39 6.10 -10.85
CA ARG A 74 8.51 5.80 -9.70
C ARG A 74 7.70 7.04 -9.30
N ARG A 75 6.73 6.90 -8.39
CA ARG A 75 5.88 7.98 -7.88
C ARG A 75 6.68 8.93 -7.00
N VAL A 76 6.44 10.21 -7.21
CA VAL A 76 7.04 11.32 -6.46
C VAL A 76 5.91 12.08 -5.79
N ILE A 77 6.05 12.32 -4.49
CA ILE A 77 5.05 12.92 -3.63
C ILE A 77 5.71 14.12 -2.95
N ASP A 78 5.10 15.29 -3.07
CA ASP A 78 5.55 16.47 -2.35
C ASP A 78 5.18 16.37 -0.85
N ARG A 79 5.76 17.24 -0.03
CA ARG A 79 5.55 17.23 1.42
C ARG A 79 4.09 17.43 1.83
N SER A 80 3.34 18.28 1.15
CA SER A 80 1.95 18.59 1.49
C SER A 80 1.06 17.38 1.17
N SER A 81 1.23 16.81 -0.02
CA SER A 81 0.56 15.57 -0.44
C SER A 81 0.85 14.40 0.52
N LEU A 82 2.11 14.19 0.90
CA LEU A 82 2.45 13.14 1.85
C LEU A 82 1.82 13.39 3.22
N THR A 83 1.77 14.65 3.68
CA THR A 83 1.14 15.02 4.95
C THR A 83 -0.36 14.70 4.93
N MET A 84 -1.06 15.02 3.83
CA MET A 84 -2.48 14.69 3.67
C MET A 84 -2.71 13.18 3.65
N LEU A 85 -1.89 12.41 2.93
CA LEU A 85 -1.95 10.95 2.93
C LEU A 85 -1.69 10.38 4.32
N SER A 86 -0.66 10.84 5.02
CA SER A 86 -0.33 10.42 6.39
C SER A 86 -1.48 10.66 7.37
N ILE A 87 -2.11 11.83 7.31
CA ILE A 87 -3.30 12.14 8.13
C ILE A 87 -4.46 11.23 7.73
N GLY A 88 -4.72 11.12 6.42
CA GLY A 88 -5.83 10.35 5.87
C GLY A 88 -5.72 8.85 6.14
N THR A 89 -4.53 8.28 6.13
CA THR A 89 -4.33 6.86 6.45
C THR A 89 -3.97 6.63 7.90
N ARG A 90 -3.86 7.68 8.72
CA ARG A 90 -3.42 7.60 10.11
C ARG A 90 -2.06 6.90 10.26
N ILE A 91 -1.15 7.14 9.30
CA ILE A 91 0.25 6.69 9.40
C ILE A 91 1.12 7.92 9.56
N GLU A 92 1.89 7.94 10.64
CA GLU A 92 2.86 9.00 10.83
C GLU A 92 3.94 8.95 9.75
N TYR A 93 4.36 10.14 9.32
CA TYR A 93 5.42 10.28 8.32
C TYR A 93 6.70 9.50 8.69
N ARG A 94 7.09 9.50 9.97
CA ARG A 94 8.28 8.75 10.44
C ARG A 94 8.10 7.25 10.22
N THR A 95 6.92 6.71 10.53
CA THR A 95 6.59 5.31 10.29
C THR A 95 6.70 4.92 8.82
N LEU A 96 6.33 5.81 7.88
CA LEU A 96 6.49 5.54 6.44
C LEU A 96 7.97 5.42 6.02
N LEU A 97 8.87 6.16 6.68
CA LEU A 97 10.31 6.04 6.47
C LEU A 97 10.87 4.77 7.13
N ASP A 98 10.50 4.52 8.38
CA ASP A 98 11.00 3.39 9.17
C ASP A 98 10.58 2.03 8.56
N LEU A 99 9.41 1.99 7.91
CA LEU A 99 8.91 0.82 7.15
C LEU A 99 9.46 0.76 5.71
N ASN A 100 10.32 1.69 5.31
CA ASN A 100 10.81 1.82 3.94
C ASN A 100 9.67 1.78 2.90
N LEU A 101 8.57 2.50 3.16
CA LEU A 101 7.47 2.67 2.21
C LEU A 101 7.73 3.87 1.30
N VAL A 102 8.43 4.88 1.82
CA VAL A 102 8.90 6.02 1.02
C VAL A 102 10.36 6.32 1.31
N GLU A 103 11.04 6.91 0.33
CA GLU A 103 12.39 7.45 0.45
C GLU A 103 12.33 8.97 0.39
N LYS A 104 12.91 9.66 1.38
CA LYS A 104 13.06 11.11 1.33
C LYS A 104 14.28 11.49 0.50
N ARG A 105 14.12 12.33 -0.52
CA ARG A 105 15.22 13.03 -1.20
C ARG A 105 14.86 14.49 -1.38
N ASP A 106 15.72 15.38 -0.89
CA ASP A 106 15.50 16.82 -0.87
C ASP A 106 14.14 17.16 -0.22
N SER A 107 13.27 17.86 -0.95
CA SER A 107 11.92 18.23 -0.53
C SER A 107 10.83 17.22 -0.94
N ASN A 108 11.21 16.13 -1.60
CA ASN A 108 10.27 15.15 -2.18
C ASN A 108 10.40 13.77 -1.54
N PHE A 109 9.34 13.00 -1.72
CA PHE A 109 9.23 11.62 -1.26
C PHE A 109 8.99 10.70 -2.44
N TYR A 110 9.69 9.59 -2.46
CA TYR A 110 9.61 8.64 -3.55
C TYR A 110 9.05 7.33 -3.03
N LEU A 111 7.96 6.84 -3.63
CA LEU A 111 7.37 5.57 -3.23
C LEU A 111 8.36 4.44 -3.49
N TYR A 112 8.55 3.55 -2.51
CA TYR A 112 9.22 2.28 -2.74
C TYR A 112 8.26 1.33 -3.46
N GLU A 113 8.36 1.32 -4.78
CA GLU A 113 7.60 0.42 -5.67
C GLU A 113 8.54 -0.25 -6.70
N PRO A 114 8.18 -1.43 -7.22
CA PRO A 114 8.96 -2.07 -8.27
C PRO A 114 9.12 -1.19 -9.50
N GLN A 115 10.35 -1.10 -10.02
CA GLN A 115 10.69 -0.31 -11.21
C GLN A 115 10.99 -1.18 -12.44
N SER A 116 11.01 -2.50 -12.28
CA SER A 116 11.36 -3.45 -13.33
C SER A 116 10.78 -4.82 -13.02
N ILE A 117 10.53 -5.60 -14.07
CA ILE A 117 10.19 -7.04 -13.98
C ILE A 117 11.43 -7.95 -13.97
N ASP A 118 12.60 -7.38 -14.28
CA ASP A 118 13.89 -8.08 -14.22
C ASP A 118 14.21 -8.54 -12.80
N LEU A 119 14.54 -9.83 -12.65
CA LEU A 119 14.70 -10.47 -11.35
C LEU A 119 15.86 -9.88 -10.53
N ALA A 120 16.98 -9.54 -11.18
CA ALA A 120 18.13 -8.95 -10.49
C ALA A 120 17.83 -7.53 -9.98
N LYS A 121 17.04 -6.74 -10.73
CA LYS A 121 16.54 -5.44 -10.27
C LYS A 121 15.49 -5.58 -9.16
N LEU A 122 14.60 -6.57 -9.26
CA LEU A 122 13.59 -6.83 -8.23
C LEU A 122 14.22 -7.27 -6.90
N SER A 123 15.24 -8.14 -6.95
CA SER A 123 16.02 -8.52 -5.76
C SER A 123 16.75 -7.33 -5.12
N ARG A 124 17.31 -6.41 -5.94
CA ARG A 124 17.91 -5.16 -5.44
C ARG A 124 16.87 -4.23 -4.81
N PHE A 125 15.67 -4.14 -5.41
CA PHE A 125 14.56 -3.39 -4.85
C PHE A 125 14.14 -3.92 -3.47
N LEU A 126 13.96 -5.23 -3.32
CA LEU A 126 13.63 -5.83 -2.01
C LEU A 126 14.70 -5.51 -0.96
N ARG A 127 15.98 -5.67 -1.31
CA ARG A 127 17.09 -5.30 -0.41
C ARG A 127 17.07 -3.82 -0.01
N SER A 128 16.74 -2.91 -0.94
CA SER A 128 16.59 -1.48 -0.60
C SER A 128 15.43 -1.19 0.35
N ARG A 129 14.43 -2.08 0.43
CA ARG A 129 13.37 -2.04 1.44
C ARG A 129 13.73 -2.75 2.75
N GLY A 130 14.90 -3.39 2.82
CA GLY A 130 15.29 -4.23 3.96
C GLY A 130 14.60 -5.59 3.97
N LEU A 131 14.15 -6.08 2.81
CA LEU A 131 13.47 -7.36 2.65
C LEU A 131 14.41 -8.40 2.03
N ASP A 132 14.42 -9.61 2.59
CA ASP A 132 15.12 -10.77 2.04
C ASP A 132 14.10 -11.84 1.60
N PRO A 133 14.00 -12.15 0.29
CA PRO A 133 13.13 -13.21 -0.20
C PRO A 133 13.54 -14.62 0.24
N ASN A 134 14.76 -14.84 0.74
CA ASN A 134 15.14 -16.18 1.22
C ASN A 134 14.70 -16.40 2.67
N ASN A 135 14.64 -15.34 3.48
CA ASN A 135 14.19 -15.37 4.86
C ASN A 135 13.32 -14.14 5.18
N PRO A 136 12.04 -14.14 4.76
CA PRO A 136 11.19 -12.95 4.85
C PRO A 136 10.76 -12.64 6.29
N GLU A 137 11.06 -11.41 6.71
CA GLU A 137 10.53 -10.75 7.91
C GLU A 137 9.46 -9.72 7.49
N ILE A 138 8.20 -10.16 7.47
CA ILE A 138 7.08 -9.33 7.00
C ILE A 138 6.59 -8.47 8.16
N LYS A 139 6.59 -7.14 7.96
CA LYS A 139 6.05 -6.17 8.94
C LYS A 139 4.72 -5.59 8.48
N THR A 140 4.48 -5.57 7.17
CA THR A 140 3.29 -4.97 6.54
C THR A 140 2.77 -5.84 5.40
N PRO A 141 1.48 -5.67 5.01
CA PRO A 141 0.96 -6.26 3.77
C PRO A 141 1.74 -5.84 2.52
N ILE A 142 2.38 -4.66 2.51
CA ILE A 142 3.19 -4.21 1.36
C ILE A 142 4.47 -5.02 1.23
N ASP A 143 5.10 -5.40 2.35
CA ASP A 143 6.24 -6.31 2.35
C ASP A 143 5.85 -7.67 1.78
N ALA A 144 4.71 -8.19 2.24
CA ALA A 144 4.18 -9.44 1.73
C ALA A 144 3.88 -9.34 0.22
N LEU A 145 3.27 -8.25 -0.25
CA LEU A 145 3.00 -8.02 -1.67
C LEU A 145 4.29 -8.08 -2.49
N HIS A 146 5.31 -7.31 -2.13
CA HIS A 146 6.56 -7.25 -2.90
C HIS A 146 7.34 -8.56 -2.86
N ILE A 147 7.29 -9.30 -1.75
CA ILE A 147 7.87 -10.65 -1.68
C ILE A 147 7.12 -11.63 -2.58
N LEU A 148 5.78 -11.59 -2.60
CA LEU A 148 4.97 -12.42 -3.47
C LEU A 148 5.20 -12.10 -4.95
N GLU A 149 5.39 -10.83 -5.31
CA GLU A 149 5.77 -10.41 -6.67
C GLU A 149 7.11 -11.02 -7.09
N TYR A 150 8.08 -11.07 -6.17
CA TYR A 150 9.35 -11.73 -6.40
C TYR A 150 9.18 -13.24 -6.56
N TYR A 151 8.47 -13.91 -5.65
CA TYR A 151 8.25 -15.36 -5.73
C TYR A 151 7.52 -15.77 -7.01
N ALA A 152 6.47 -15.05 -7.39
CA ALA A 152 5.72 -15.30 -8.62
C ALA A 152 6.55 -15.06 -9.89
N SER A 153 7.66 -14.33 -9.78
CA SER A 153 8.59 -14.06 -10.87
C SER A 153 9.82 -14.98 -10.88
N ALA A 154 10.23 -15.47 -9.71
CA ALA A 154 11.45 -16.23 -9.52
C ALA A 154 11.24 -17.74 -9.64
N TYR A 155 10.03 -18.22 -9.36
CA TYR A 155 9.76 -19.64 -9.14
C TYR A 155 8.70 -20.19 -10.09
N THR A 156 8.80 -21.51 -10.33
CA THR A 156 7.73 -22.27 -10.99
C THR A 156 6.46 -22.23 -10.15
N LYS A 157 5.31 -22.52 -10.77
CA LYS A 157 4.01 -22.51 -10.08
C LYS A 157 4.00 -23.35 -8.80
N SER A 158 4.61 -24.54 -8.81
CA SER A 158 4.66 -25.43 -7.64
C SER A 158 5.45 -24.80 -6.49
N ARG A 159 6.65 -24.31 -6.78
CA ARG A 159 7.54 -23.69 -5.77
C ARG A 159 6.98 -22.36 -5.26
N TYR A 160 6.33 -21.57 -6.12
CA TYR A 160 5.58 -20.39 -5.71
C TYR A 160 4.46 -20.75 -4.73
N GLN A 161 3.67 -21.79 -5.02
CA GLN A 161 2.56 -22.19 -4.15
C GLN A 161 3.04 -22.68 -2.78
N GLU A 162 4.15 -23.42 -2.74
CA GLU A 162 4.83 -23.82 -1.51
C GLU A 162 5.21 -22.59 -0.68
N LYS A 163 5.92 -21.63 -1.30
CA LYS A 163 6.36 -20.39 -0.63
C LYS A 163 5.21 -19.49 -0.18
N LEU A 164 4.14 -19.41 -0.97
CA LEU A 164 2.92 -18.69 -0.58
C LEU A 164 2.28 -19.36 0.65
N ASN A 165 2.23 -20.69 0.69
CA ASN A 165 1.65 -21.41 1.83
C ASN A 165 2.50 -21.23 3.10
N GLU A 166 3.83 -21.31 3.00
CA GLU A 166 4.74 -20.99 4.11
C GLU A 166 4.45 -19.58 4.68
N LEU A 167 4.35 -18.58 3.80
CA LEU A 167 4.05 -17.21 4.21
C LEU A 167 2.65 -17.08 4.83
N LYS A 168 1.63 -17.76 4.29
CA LYS A 168 0.26 -17.74 4.86
C LYS A 168 0.22 -18.32 6.27
N VAL A 169 1.03 -19.34 6.55
CA VAL A 169 1.12 -19.93 7.90
C VAL A 169 1.80 -18.95 8.86
N LYS A 170 2.86 -18.28 8.43
CA LYS A 170 3.65 -17.38 9.29
C LYS A 170 3.03 -15.99 9.48
N TYR A 171 2.41 -15.44 8.43
CA TYR A 171 1.88 -14.07 8.36
C TYR A 171 0.49 -14.04 7.68
N PRO A 172 -0.52 -14.72 8.26
CA PRO A 172 -1.82 -14.93 7.60
C PRO A 172 -2.54 -13.61 7.26
N SER A 173 -2.48 -12.62 8.15
CA SER A 173 -3.17 -11.34 7.99
C SER A 173 -2.53 -10.51 6.87
N GLU A 174 -1.21 -10.35 6.92
CA GLU A 174 -0.44 -9.54 5.98
C GLU A 174 -0.51 -10.12 4.57
N VAL A 175 -0.41 -11.45 4.45
CA VAL A 175 -0.51 -12.14 3.16
C VAL A 175 -1.93 -12.10 2.61
N GLY A 176 -2.95 -12.30 3.46
CA GLY A 176 -4.35 -12.21 3.06
C GLY A 176 -4.69 -10.83 2.50
N GLU A 177 -4.20 -9.78 3.17
CA GLU A 177 -4.41 -8.41 2.73
C GLU A 177 -3.57 -8.06 1.49
N ALA A 178 -2.32 -8.53 1.40
CA ALA A 178 -1.48 -8.37 0.20
C ALA A 178 -2.12 -8.97 -1.06
N LEU A 179 -2.71 -10.17 -0.96
CA LEU A 179 -3.43 -10.80 -2.07
C LEU A 179 -4.69 -10.00 -2.46
N THR A 180 -5.37 -9.42 -1.49
CA THR A 180 -6.51 -8.53 -1.73
C THR A 180 -6.05 -7.27 -2.46
N LEU A 181 -4.98 -6.64 -2.00
CA LEU A 181 -4.37 -5.47 -2.62
C LEU A 181 -3.91 -5.77 -4.04
N ALA A 182 -3.26 -6.91 -4.29
CA ALA A 182 -2.84 -7.35 -5.62
C ALA A 182 -4.03 -7.45 -6.59
N LYS A 183 -5.13 -8.07 -6.17
CA LYS A 183 -6.36 -8.15 -6.99
C LYS A 183 -6.94 -6.78 -7.34
N ILE A 184 -6.90 -5.83 -6.41
CA ILE A 184 -7.37 -4.45 -6.61
C ILE A 184 -6.44 -3.74 -7.60
N LEU A 185 -5.14 -3.75 -7.34
CA LEU A 185 -4.14 -3.08 -8.17
C LEU A 185 -4.07 -3.65 -9.59
N TYR A 186 -4.27 -4.95 -9.80
CA TYR A 186 -4.34 -5.56 -11.13
C TYR A 186 -5.37 -4.89 -12.04
N ARG A 187 -6.51 -4.47 -11.46
CA ARG A 187 -7.58 -3.80 -12.20
C ARG A 187 -7.32 -2.31 -12.42
N LEU A 188 -6.60 -1.67 -11.50
CA LEU A 188 -6.46 -0.22 -11.47
C LEU A 188 -5.15 0.28 -12.10
N LEU A 189 -4.07 -0.50 -12.03
CA LEU A 189 -2.77 -0.06 -12.52
C LEU A 189 -2.71 -0.11 -14.04
N PRO A 190 -2.09 0.89 -14.69
CA PRO A 190 -1.81 0.84 -16.13
C PRO A 190 -0.98 -0.40 -16.49
N LYS A 191 -1.36 -1.12 -17.56
CA LYS A 191 -0.68 -2.34 -18.02
C LYS A 191 0.81 -2.16 -18.36
N VAL A 192 1.21 -0.91 -18.62
CA VAL A 192 2.59 -0.54 -18.91
C VAL A 192 3.47 -0.52 -17.65
N GLU A 193 2.89 -0.34 -16.46
CA GLU A 193 3.66 -0.30 -15.21
C GLU A 193 4.29 -1.67 -14.89
N PRO A 194 5.55 -1.72 -14.43
CA PRO A 194 6.21 -2.97 -14.05
C PRO A 194 5.42 -3.78 -13.02
N GLU A 195 4.85 -3.10 -12.03
CA GLU A 195 4.10 -3.73 -10.94
C GLU A 195 2.79 -4.38 -11.43
N HIS A 196 2.13 -3.83 -12.46
CA HIS A 196 0.96 -4.49 -13.06
C HIS A 196 1.34 -5.89 -13.57
N LYS A 197 2.48 -6.01 -14.26
CA LYS A 197 2.97 -7.29 -14.81
C LYS A 197 3.40 -8.27 -13.72
N LEU A 198 3.96 -7.77 -12.62
CA LEU A 198 4.31 -8.60 -11.47
C LEU A 198 3.04 -9.14 -10.77
N ILE A 199 2.06 -8.27 -10.55
CA ILE A 199 0.77 -8.61 -9.96
C ILE A 199 -0.03 -9.58 -10.82
N GLU A 200 0.02 -9.44 -12.16
CA GLU A 200 -0.63 -10.36 -13.09
C GLU A 200 -0.23 -11.81 -12.81
N ARG A 201 1.06 -12.07 -12.51
CA ARG A 201 1.58 -13.41 -12.16
C ARG A 201 1.03 -13.94 -10.84
N ILE A 202 0.62 -13.06 -9.92
CA ILE A 202 -0.01 -13.44 -8.64
C ILE A 202 -1.49 -13.76 -8.86
N VAL A 203 -2.22 -12.90 -9.58
CA VAL A 203 -3.69 -12.98 -9.74
C VAL A 203 -4.09 -14.03 -10.78
N SER A 204 -3.27 -14.19 -11.81
CA SER A 204 -3.44 -15.16 -12.88
C SER A 204 -2.11 -15.86 -13.09
N PRO A 205 -1.73 -16.82 -12.22
CA PRO A 205 -0.48 -17.56 -12.36
C PRO A 205 -0.54 -18.39 -13.64
N ALA A 206 -0.14 -17.76 -14.74
CA ALA A 206 0.07 -18.41 -16.02
C ALA A 206 1.17 -19.46 -15.84
N LEU A 207 0.98 -20.58 -16.52
CA LEU A 207 1.85 -21.74 -16.49
C LEU A 207 3.26 -21.34 -16.98
N ILE A 208 4.17 -21.03 -16.04
CA ILE A 208 5.62 -21.14 -16.26
C ILE A 208 6.08 -22.39 -15.51
#